data_AF-M8CE48-F1
#
_entry.id   AF-M8CE48-F1
#
_cell.length_a   1.000
_cell.length_b   1.000
_cell.length_c   1.000
_cell.angle_alpha   90.00
_cell.angle_beta   90.00
_cell.angle_gamma   90.00
#
_symmetry.space_group_name_H-M   'P 1'
#
loop_
_entity.id
_entity.type
_entity.pdbx_description
1 polymer ?
#
loop_
_entity_poly.entity_id
_entity_poly.type
_entity_poly.pdbx_seq_one_letter_code
_entity_poly.pdbx_strand_id
1 'polypeptide(L)'
;MAWRSNNKSRQSGSGLADLATRLTKCLADANPSTKLVFSPLSIYVAVALLAPGARGGTLDEVLRLLGARSREELEVSISRMADDALQDRSRSGGTSVASACGVWNDKRRPLKPAYREAVIGTYRAQAETLDIRENAVAAAQHINAWVAEVTRNLIKDVVSAETIDSADVVLTNTIYFKGRSRVRTDGE
;
A
#
# COMPACT_ATOMS: atom_id res chain seq x y z
N MET A 1 13.31 -37.22 30.37
CA MET A 1 12.07 -36.76 29.72
C MET A 1 12.30 -35.37 29.19
N ALA A 2 12.34 -35.24 27.87
CA ALA A 2 12.57 -33.97 27.18
C ALA A 2 11.24 -33.23 26.99
N TRP A 3 11.16 -31.99 27.44
CA TRP A 3 10.11 -31.06 27.02
C TRP A 3 10.78 -29.97 26.18
N ARG A 4 10.88 -30.23 24.87
CA ARG A 4 11.24 -29.22 23.87
C ARG A 4 9.96 -28.45 23.55
N SER A 5 9.85 -27.21 24.04
CA SER A 5 8.80 -26.31 23.57
C SER A 5 9.15 -25.87 22.14
N ASN A 6 8.30 -26.29 21.22
CA ASN A 6 8.41 -26.03 19.79
C ASN A 6 7.89 -24.61 19.53
N ASN A 7 8.70 -23.59 19.77
CA ASN A 7 8.34 -22.20 19.47
C ASN A 7 8.59 -21.87 17.99
N LYS A 8 7.85 -22.52 17.09
CA LYS A 8 7.79 -22.21 15.66
C LYS A 8 6.43 -21.59 15.33
N SER A 9 6.21 -20.33 15.71
CA SER A 9 5.01 -19.59 15.24
C SER A 9 5.04 -18.07 15.47
N ARG A 10 6.18 -17.38 15.25
CA ARG A 10 6.22 -15.89 15.22
C ARG A 10 7.16 -15.31 14.16
N GLN A 11 7.07 -15.73 12.90
CA GLN A 11 7.87 -15.14 11.81
C GLN A 11 7.07 -14.45 10.70
N SER A 12 5.75 -14.36 10.76
CA SER A 12 4.97 -13.58 9.77
C SER A 12 4.75 -12.11 10.16
N GLY A 13 5.39 -11.62 11.23
CA GLY A 13 5.20 -10.26 11.75
C GLY A 13 6.45 -9.38 11.78
N SER A 14 7.63 -9.85 11.34
CA SER A 14 8.88 -9.08 11.48
C SER A 14 9.01 -7.98 10.43
N GLY A 15 8.79 -8.27 9.15
CA GLY A 15 9.08 -7.33 8.06
C GLY A 15 8.33 -5.99 8.14
N LEU A 16 7.02 -6.03 8.40
CA LEU A 16 6.19 -4.83 8.54
C LEU A 16 6.55 -4.03 9.80
N ALA A 17 6.77 -4.70 10.93
CA ALA A 17 7.15 -4.04 12.18
C ALA A 17 8.53 -3.36 12.05
N ASP A 18 9.50 -4.07 11.47
CA ASP A 18 10.84 -3.54 11.24
C ASP A 18 10.83 -2.38 10.24
N LEU A 19 10.01 -2.45 9.19
CA LEU A 19 9.79 -1.31 8.29
C LEU A 19 9.19 -0.13 9.04
N ALA A 20 8.15 -0.34 9.84
CA ALA A 20 7.49 0.71 10.62
C ALA A 20 8.49 1.41 11.56
N THR A 21 9.28 0.65 12.32
CA THR A 21 10.28 1.21 13.25
C THR A 21 11.33 2.03 12.51
N ARG A 22 11.85 1.53 11.39
CA ARG A 22 12.85 2.24 10.57
C ARG A 22 12.26 3.52 9.98
N LEU A 23 11.06 3.46 9.41
CA LEU A 23 10.37 4.62 8.83
C LEU A 23 10.07 5.68 9.89
N THR A 24 9.56 5.29 11.06
CA THR A 24 9.28 6.23 12.16
C THR A 24 10.55 6.97 12.56
N LYS A 25 11.67 6.27 12.70
CA LYS A 25 12.95 6.90 13.02
C LYS A 25 13.36 7.90 11.93
N CYS A 26 13.41 7.46 10.67
CA CYS A 26 13.82 8.32 9.56
C CYS A 26 12.92 9.57 9.41
N LEU A 27 11.60 9.41 9.55
CA LEU A 27 10.66 10.52 9.42
C LEU A 27 10.74 11.49 10.61
N ALA A 28 10.92 10.97 11.83
CA ALA A 28 11.10 11.78 13.03
C ALA A 28 12.39 12.60 12.97
N ASP A 29 13.49 11.97 12.55
CA ASP A 29 14.79 12.63 12.38
C ASP A 29 14.72 13.73 11.29
N ALA A 30 13.98 13.48 10.20
CA ALA A 30 13.78 14.45 9.13
C ALA A 30 12.79 15.58 9.49
N ASN A 31 11.90 15.37 10.47
CA ASN A 31 10.83 16.31 10.82
C ASN A 31 10.69 16.46 12.35
N PRO A 32 11.70 17.04 13.04
CA PRO A 32 11.77 17.02 14.51
C PRO A 32 10.64 17.78 15.23
N SER A 33 9.93 18.67 14.54
CA SER A 33 8.93 19.56 15.13
C SER A 33 7.53 19.40 14.55
N THR A 34 7.26 18.36 13.75
CA THR A 34 5.94 18.14 13.15
C THR A 34 5.24 16.93 13.73
N LYS A 35 3.90 16.98 13.79
CA LYS A 35 3.09 15.82 14.17
C LYS A 35 3.05 14.86 12.98
N LEU A 36 3.69 13.71 13.15
CA LEU A 36 3.77 12.68 12.10
C LEU A 36 2.62 11.69 12.25
N VAL A 37 1.87 11.51 11.16
CA VAL A 37 0.87 10.44 11.02
C VAL A 37 1.09 9.80 9.66
N PHE A 38 1.32 8.50 9.66
CA PHE A 38 1.43 7.70 8.44
C PHE A 38 1.03 6.26 8.72
N SER A 39 0.80 5.49 7.66
CA SER A 39 0.45 4.07 7.76
C SER A 39 1.61 3.21 7.23
N PRO A 40 2.38 2.55 8.12
CA PRO A 40 3.42 1.62 7.69
C PRO A 40 2.89 0.50 6.80
N LEU A 41 1.67 0.00 7.06
CA LEU A 41 1.04 -1.04 6.26
C LEU A 41 0.77 -0.57 4.83
N SER A 42 0.29 0.66 4.67
CA SER A 42 0.02 1.24 3.35
C SER A 42 1.30 1.36 2.53
N ILE A 43 2.36 1.88 3.14
CA ILE A 43 3.69 1.99 2.49
C ILE A 43 4.25 0.61 2.17
N TYR A 44 4.11 -0.36 3.08
CA TYR A 44 4.54 -1.74 2.85
C TYR A 44 3.88 -2.34 1.61
N VAL A 45 2.56 -2.21 1.48
CA VAL A 45 1.80 -2.69 0.31
C VAL A 45 2.23 -1.95 -0.96
N ALA A 46 2.41 -0.63 -0.91
CA ALA A 46 2.84 0.17 -2.06
C ALA A 46 4.21 -0.26 -2.59
N VAL A 47 5.18 -0.50 -1.70
CA VAL A 47 6.51 -1.00 -2.09
C VAL A 47 6.42 -2.44 -2.58
N ALA A 48 5.54 -3.26 -2.00
CA ALA A 48 5.36 -4.64 -2.41
C ALA A 48 4.80 -4.78 -3.84
N LEU A 49 4.04 -3.80 -4.34
CA LEU A 49 3.58 -3.73 -5.74
C LEU A 49 4.73 -3.68 -6.76
N LEU A 50 5.93 -3.29 -6.35
CA LEU A 50 7.11 -3.31 -7.22
C LEU A 50 7.61 -4.74 -7.47
N ALA A 51 7.39 -5.65 -6.51
CA ALA A 51 8.00 -6.98 -6.52
C ALA A 51 7.66 -7.81 -7.76
N PRO A 52 6.41 -7.87 -8.27
CA PRO A 52 6.08 -8.67 -9.46
C PRO A 52 6.85 -8.23 -10.72
N GLY A 53 7.12 -6.93 -10.84
CA GLY A 53 7.82 -6.31 -11.97
C GLY A 53 9.35 -6.30 -11.82
N ALA A 54 9.85 -6.20 -10.59
CA ALA A 54 11.27 -6.12 -10.29
C ALA A 54 12.04 -7.41 -10.62
N ARG A 55 13.32 -7.29 -10.98
CA ARG A 55 14.24 -8.40 -11.24
C ARG A 55 15.64 -8.04 -10.73
N GLY A 56 16.48 -9.06 -10.51
CA GLY A 56 17.86 -8.87 -10.07
C GLY A 56 17.96 -8.05 -8.78
N GLY A 57 18.97 -7.17 -8.70
CA GLY A 57 19.25 -6.38 -7.50
C GLY A 57 18.07 -5.53 -7.00
N THR A 58 17.22 -5.02 -7.91
CA THR A 58 16.01 -4.27 -7.50
C THR A 58 15.03 -5.15 -6.74
N LEU A 59 14.86 -6.40 -7.16
CA LEU A 59 14.01 -7.35 -6.43
C LEU A 59 14.61 -7.66 -5.06
N ASP A 60 15.92 -7.86 -5.00
CA ASP A 60 16.62 -8.16 -3.75
C ASP A 60 16.52 -7.00 -2.73
N GLU A 61 16.59 -5.75 -3.20
CA GLU A 61 16.37 -4.57 -2.36
C GLU A 61 14.94 -4.49 -1.84
N VAL A 62 13.94 -4.70 -2.70
CA VAL A 62 12.52 -4.70 -2.32
C VAL A 62 12.26 -5.78 -1.27
N LEU A 63 12.73 -7.00 -1.48
CA LEU A 63 12.55 -8.11 -0.55
C LEU A 63 13.24 -7.84 0.80
N ARG A 64 14.48 -7.34 0.79
CA ARG A 64 15.20 -6.97 2.01
C ARG A 64 14.52 -5.85 2.78
N LEU A 65 14.03 -4.81 2.09
CA LEU A 65 13.32 -3.71 2.72
C LEU A 65 12.05 -4.20 3.43
N LEU A 66 11.30 -5.08 2.77
CA LEU A 66 10.05 -5.66 3.26
C LEU A 66 10.24 -6.87 4.19
N GLY A 67 11.48 -7.30 4.43
CA GLY A 67 11.81 -8.43 5.28
C GLY A 67 11.31 -9.78 4.76
N ALA A 68 11.15 -9.93 3.44
CA ALA A 68 10.73 -11.18 2.79
C ALA A 68 11.93 -11.93 2.22
N ARG A 69 11.91 -13.27 2.24
CA ARG A 69 12.99 -14.10 1.69
C ARG A 69 12.81 -14.43 0.22
N SER A 70 11.56 -14.38 -0.27
CA SER A 70 11.23 -14.61 -1.67
C SER A 70 9.97 -13.83 -2.07
N ARG A 71 9.69 -13.76 -3.37
CA ARG A 71 8.48 -13.11 -3.88
C ARG A 71 7.22 -13.84 -3.40
N GLU A 72 7.25 -15.17 -3.39
CA GLU A 72 6.12 -16.02 -3.00
C GLU A 72 5.78 -15.80 -1.51
N GLU A 73 6.79 -15.65 -0.65
CA GLU A 73 6.57 -15.33 0.77
C GLU A 73 5.93 -13.94 0.94
N LEU A 74 6.39 -12.96 0.16
CA LEU A 74 5.82 -11.61 0.18
C LEU A 74 4.36 -11.63 -0.29
N GLU A 75 4.06 -12.32 -1.38
CA GLU A 75 2.72 -12.46 -1.95
C GLU A 75 1.74 -13.08 -0.94
N VAL A 76 2.13 -14.17 -0.27
CA VAL A 76 1.33 -14.80 0.80
C VAL A 76 1.09 -13.83 1.96
N SER A 77 2.12 -13.06 2.34
CA SER A 77 2.01 -12.08 3.42
C SER A 77 1.03 -10.95 3.07
N ILE A 78 1.13 -10.42 1.85
CA ILE A 78 0.24 -9.35 1.37
C ILE A 78 -1.20 -9.84 1.24
N SER A 79 -1.42 -11.02 0.65
CA SER A 79 -2.76 -11.58 0.49
C SER A 79 -3.47 -11.73 1.85
N ARG A 80 -2.76 -12.24 2.88
CA ARG A 80 -3.29 -12.30 4.25
C ARG A 80 -3.61 -10.93 4.83
N MET A 81 -2.71 -9.95 4.65
CA MET A 81 -2.95 -8.58 5.14
C MET A 81 -4.15 -7.92 4.47
N ALA A 82 -4.34 -8.15 3.17
CA ALA A 82 -5.48 -7.65 2.42
C ALA A 82 -6.80 -8.32 2.86
N ASP A 83 -6.75 -9.60 3.23
CA ASP A 83 -7.90 -10.34 3.73
C ASP A 83 -8.29 -9.98 5.16
N ASP A 84 -7.33 -9.61 6.02
CA ASP A 84 -7.58 -9.37 7.44
C ASP A 84 -7.65 -7.89 7.82
N ALA A 85 -6.56 -7.16 7.56
CA ALA A 85 -6.28 -5.86 8.16
C ALA A 85 -6.87 -4.67 7.38
N LEU A 86 -7.04 -4.83 6.06
CA LEU A 86 -7.58 -3.79 5.18
C LEU A 86 -9.10 -3.88 4.98
N GLN A 87 -9.77 -4.85 5.59
CA GLN A 87 -11.22 -4.98 5.48
C GLN A 87 -11.97 -3.92 6.28
N ASP A 88 -12.94 -3.28 5.63
CA ASP A 88 -13.89 -2.40 6.30
C ASP A 88 -14.84 -3.21 7.20
N ARG A 89 -14.71 -3.04 8.51
CA ARG A 89 -15.57 -3.71 9.51
C ARG A 89 -16.58 -2.76 10.12
N SER A 90 -16.79 -1.57 9.53
CA SER A 90 -17.72 -0.56 10.05
C SER A 90 -19.16 -1.08 10.19
N ARG A 91 -19.61 -1.92 9.25
CA ARG A 91 -20.95 -2.54 9.28
C ARG A 91 -21.16 -3.50 10.45
N SER A 92 -20.10 -4.13 10.95
CA SER A 92 -20.15 -5.02 12.12
C SER A 92 -19.77 -4.32 13.42
N GLY A 93 -19.81 -2.97 13.45
CA GLY A 93 -19.43 -2.17 14.62
C GLY A 93 -17.92 -2.04 14.86
N GLY A 94 -17.10 -2.51 13.91
CA GLY A 94 -15.65 -2.40 13.94
C GLY A 94 -15.12 -1.11 13.31
N THR A 95 -13.82 -1.11 13.02
CA THR A 95 -13.11 0.00 12.39
C THR A 95 -13.57 0.23 10.96
N SER A 96 -13.73 1.51 10.58
CA SER A 96 -13.89 1.89 9.17
C SER A 96 -12.52 2.06 8.52
N VAL A 97 -12.27 1.27 7.48
CA VAL A 97 -11.04 1.30 6.68
C VAL A 97 -11.44 1.46 5.22
N ALA A 98 -10.79 2.37 4.51
CA ALA A 98 -10.86 2.44 3.05
C ALA A 98 -9.43 2.56 2.51
N SER A 99 -9.05 1.68 1.58
CA SER A 99 -7.72 1.70 0.98
C SER A 99 -7.84 1.64 -0.53
N ALA A 100 -7.08 2.49 -1.22
CA ALA A 100 -7.00 2.52 -2.66
C ALA A 100 -5.53 2.36 -3.08
N CYS A 101 -5.22 1.27 -3.77
CA CYS A 101 -3.92 1.02 -4.37
C CYS A 101 -4.09 0.90 -5.89
N GLY A 102 -3.32 1.64 -6.66
CA GLY A 102 -3.43 1.66 -8.11
C GLY A 102 -2.08 1.78 -8.80
N VAL A 103 -1.96 1.13 -9.95
CA VAL A 103 -0.84 1.24 -10.89
C VAL A 103 -1.38 1.79 -12.21
N TRP A 104 -0.83 2.92 -12.64
CA TRP A 104 -1.29 3.63 -13.83
C TRP A 104 -0.10 3.78 -14.78
N ASN A 105 -0.15 3.15 -15.94
CA ASN A 105 0.93 3.26 -16.92
C ASN A 105 0.52 4.14 -18.10
N ASP A 106 1.49 4.84 -18.68
CA ASP A 106 1.26 5.54 -19.93
C ASP A 106 1.03 4.54 -21.08
N LYS A 107 0.14 4.88 -22.02
CA LYS A 107 -0.20 4.07 -23.20
C LYS A 107 1.02 3.72 -24.06
N ARG A 108 2.08 4.53 -24.04
CA ARG A 108 3.35 4.29 -24.77
C ARG A 108 4.25 3.27 -24.05
N ARG A 109 3.91 2.89 -22.82
CA ARG A 109 4.64 1.95 -21.96
C ARG A 109 3.69 0.92 -21.34
N PRO A 110 3.04 0.07 -22.16
CA PRO A 110 2.09 -0.93 -21.66
C PRO A 110 2.77 -1.93 -20.71
N LEU A 111 2.12 -2.21 -19.59
CA LEU A 111 2.56 -3.23 -18.65
C LEU A 111 2.29 -4.64 -19.19
N LYS A 112 3.17 -5.59 -18.83
CA LYS A 112 3.00 -6.99 -19.21
C LYS A 112 1.72 -7.57 -18.57
N PRO A 113 0.94 -8.39 -19.28
CA PRO A 113 -0.28 -9.00 -18.74
C PRO A 113 -0.06 -9.71 -17.41
N ALA A 114 1.00 -10.53 -17.29
CA ALA A 114 1.33 -11.25 -16.06
C ALA A 114 1.57 -10.32 -14.85
N TYR A 115 2.11 -9.10 -15.06
CA TYR A 115 2.24 -8.12 -13.98
C TYR A 115 0.88 -7.58 -13.56
N ARG A 116 0.02 -7.23 -14.52
CA ARG A 116 -1.33 -6.72 -14.25
C ARG A 116 -2.18 -7.74 -13.50
N GLU A 117 -2.11 -9.00 -13.91
CA GLU A 117 -2.79 -10.13 -13.26
C GLU A 117 -2.33 -10.29 -11.80
N ALA A 118 -1.01 -10.24 -11.56
CA ALA A 118 -0.47 -10.33 -10.21
C ALA A 118 -0.94 -9.16 -9.33
N VAL A 119 -0.89 -7.93 -9.82
CA VAL A 119 -1.33 -6.73 -9.10
C VAL A 119 -2.82 -6.78 -8.74
N ILE A 120 -3.67 -7.17 -9.69
CA ILE A 120 -5.12 -7.25 -9.47
C ILE A 120 -5.47 -8.42 -8.54
N GLY A 121 -4.91 -9.60 -8.79
CA GLY A 121 -5.26 -10.82 -8.06
C GLY A 121 -4.69 -10.88 -6.65
N THR A 122 -3.37 -10.67 -6.52
CA THR A 122 -2.66 -10.87 -5.24
C THR A 122 -2.67 -9.63 -4.37
N TYR A 123 -2.52 -8.46 -4.97
CA TYR A 123 -2.38 -7.19 -4.25
C TYR A 123 -3.69 -6.40 -4.15
N ARG A 124 -4.78 -6.90 -4.79
CA ARG A 124 -6.10 -6.25 -4.85
C ARG A 124 -6.03 -4.78 -5.26
N ALA A 125 -5.07 -4.46 -6.12
CA ALA A 125 -4.83 -3.10 -6.61
C ALA A 125 -5.36 -2.94 -8.04
N GLN A 126 -5.70 -1.71 -8.41
CA GLN A 126 -6.12 -1.37 -9.76
C GLN A 126 -4.91 -1.32 -10.71
N ALA A 127 -5.09 -1.75 -11.96
CA ALA A 127 -4.05 -1.65 -12.99
C ALA A 127 -4.65 -1.18 -14.33
N GLU A 128 -4.39 0.08 -14.68
CA GLU A 128 -4.95 0.72 -15.87
C GLU A 128 -3.88 1.42 -16.72
N THR A 129 -4.16 1.50 -18.01
CA THR A 129 -3.36 2.24 -18.97
C THR A 129 -4.05 3.55 -19.29
N LEU A 130 -3.34 4.66 -19.12
CA LEU A 130 -3.84 6.02 -19.32
C LEU A 130 -2.99 6.76 -20.36
N ASP A 131 -3.48 7.90 -20.80
CA ASP A 131 -2.75 8.81 -21.68
C ASP A 131 -2.06 9.92 -20.86
N ILE A 132 -0.98 9.56 -20.16
CA ILE A 132 -0.33 10.46 -19.19
C ILE A 132 0.50 11.50 -19.92
N ARG A 133 1.29 11.09 -20.91
CA ARG A 133 2.23 11.97 -21.62
C ARG A 133 1.54 13.00 -22.51
N GLU A 134 0.41 12.64 -23.12
CA GLU A 134 -0.31 13.56 -24.02
C GLU A 134 -1.48 14.27 -23.31
N ASN A 135 -2.01 13.70 -22.22
CA ASN A 135 -3.14 14.29 -21.49
C ASN A 135 -3.05 14.07 -19.96
N ALA A 136 -1.97 14.58 -19.37
CA ALA A 136 -1.71 14.49 -17.92
C ALA A 136 -2.87 15.03 -17.06
N VAL A 137 -3.59 16.06 -17.53
CA VAL A 137 -4.75 16.63 -16.82
C VAL A 137 -5.87 15.61 -16.70
N ALA A 138 -6.28 14.99 -17.82
CA ALA A 138 -7.32 13.96 -17.78
C ALA A 138 -6.88 12.72 -17.00
N ALA A 139 -5.61 12.33 -17.13
CA ALA A 139 -5.06 11.20 -16.37
C ALA A 139 -5.10 11.46 -14.85
N ALA A 140 -4.67 12.65 -14.39
CA ALA A 140 -4.71 13.02 -12.98
C ALA A 140 -6.16 13.07 -12.46
N GLN A 141 -7.09 13.64 -13.24
CA GLN A 141 -8.52 13.66 -12.90
C GLN A 141 -9.09 12.25 -12.76
N HIS A 142 -8.75 11.34 -13.67
CA HIS A 142 -9.19 9.94 -13.62
C HIS A 142 -8.68 9.23 -12.37
N ILE A 143 -7.39 9.35 -12.08
CA ILE A 143 -6.77 8.77 -10.87
C ILE A 143 -7.44 9.31 -9.61
N ASN A 144 -7.62 10.63 -9.51
CA ASN A 144 -8.24 11.26 -8.34
C ASN A 144 -9.71 10.88 -8.18
N ALA A 145 -10.47 10.79 -9.29
CA ALA A 145 -11.86 10.34 -9.27
C ALA A 145 -11.98 8.90 -8.79
N TRP A 146 -11.13 8.00 -9.28
CA TRP A 146 -11.08 6.61 -8.83
C TRP A 146 -10.72 6.51 -7.34
N VAL A 147 -9.70 7.25 -6.86
CA VAL A 147 -9.37 7.27 -5.43
C VAL A 147 -10.53 7.80 -4.60
N ALA A 148 -11.18 8.88 -5.05
CA ALA A 148 -12.33 9.46 -4.36
C ALA A 148 -13.47 8.44 -4.28
N GLU A 149 -13.76 7.69 -5.35
CA GLU A 149 -14.78 6.65 -5.35
C GLU A 149 -14.46 5.55 -4.33
N VAL A 150 -13.26 4.95 -4.42
CA VAL A 150 -12.83 3.86 -3.52
C VAL A 150 -12.82 4.30 -2.06
N THR A 151 -12.42 5.54 -1.79
CA THR A 151 -12.35 6.10 -0.45
C THR A 151 -13.65 6.77 0.00
N ARG A 152 -14.75 6.65 -0.75
CA ARG A 152 -16.06 7.25 -0.41
C ARG A 152 -15.97 8.77 -0.19
N ASN A 153 -15.22 9.44 -1.06
CA ASN A 153 -14.92 10.87 -1.08
C ASN A 153 -14.12 11.39 0.13
N LEU A 154 -13.49 10.51 0.90
CA LEU A 154 -12.68 10.88 2.06
C LEU A 154 -11.28 11.37 1.69
N ILE A 155 -10.75 10.85 0.58
CA ILE A 155 -9.45 11.27 0.04
C ILE A 155 -9.70 11.74 -1.39
N LYS A 156 -9.23 12.96 -1.67
CA LYS A 156 -9.32 13.62 -2.98
C LYS A 156 -7.94 14.16 -3.33
N ASP A 157 -7.70 14.39 -4.61
CA ASP A 157 -6.52 15.13 -5.09
C ASP A 157 -5.18 14.53 -4.65
N VAL A 158 -4.97 13.25 -4.98
CA VAL A 158 -3.73 12.49 -4.66
C VAL A 158 -2.58 12.87 -5.59
N VAL A 159 -2.89 13.18 -6.84
CA VAL A 159 -1.92 13.57 -7.87
C VAL A 159 -2.39 14.83 -8.59
N SER A 160 -1.44 15.60 -9.10
CA SER A 160 -1.71 16.69 -10.04
C SER A 160 -1.09 16.38 -11.40
N ALA A 161 -1.52 17.10 -12.45
CA ALA A 161 -0.97 16.90 -13.80
C ALA A 161 0.55 17.12 -13.81
N GLU A 162 1.03 18.13 -13.09
CA GLU A 162 2.44 18.50 -12.98
C GLU A 162 3.26 17.41 -12.28
N THR A 163 2.66 16.62 -11.39
CA THR A 163 3.36 15.52 -10.70
C THR A 163 3.50 14.27 -11.55
N ILE A 164 2.71 14.13 -12.62
CA ILE A 164 2.65 12.88 -13.42
C ILE A 164 2.99 13.06 -14.89
N ASP A 165 3.09 14.28 -15.42
CA ASP A 165 3.28 14.59 -16.85
C ASP A 165 4.48 13.88 -17.51
N SER A 166 5.49 13.57 -16.71
CA SER A 166 6.74 12.96 -17.12
C SER A 166 6.86 11.49 -16.68
N ALA A 167 5.84 10.94 -16.03
CA ALA A 167 5.83 9.58 -15.52
C ALA A 167 5.49 8.56 -16.62
N ASP A 168 6.25 7.47 -16.67
CA ASP A 168 5.87 6.29 -17.46
C ASP A 168 4.91 5.38 -16.68
N VAL A 169 5.05 5.35 -15.35
CA VAL A 169 4.20 4.61 -14.42
C VAL A 169 4.00 5.46 -13.17
N VAL A 170 2.75 5.58 -12.72
CA VAL A 170 2.35 6.21 -11.46
C VAL A 170 1.82 5.13 -10.53
N LEU A 171 2.29 5.14 -9.28
CA LEU A 171 1.79 4.28 -8.21
C LEU A 171 1.04 5.14 -7.22
N THR A 172 -0.24 4.86 -7.00
CA THR A 172 -1.03 5.50 -5.96
C THR A 172 -1.32 4.54 -4.83
N ASN A 173 -1.15 5.02 -3.61
CA ASN A 173 -1.48 4.28 -2.40
C ASN A 173 -2.09 5.25 -1.39
N THR A 174 -3.34 5.01 -1.02
CA THR A 174 -4.04 5.80 -0.02
C THR A 174 -4.76 4.90 0.96
N ILE A 175 -4.83 5.36 2.20
CA ILE A 175 -5.56 4.69 3.26
C ILE A 175 -6.25 5.72 4.15
N TYR A 176 -7.53 5.48 4.40
CA TYR A 176 -8.31 6.16 5.41
C TYR A 176 -8.63 5.16 6.53
N PHE A 177 -8.48 5.63 7.77
CA PHE A 177 -8.78 4.85 8.96
C PHE A 177 -9.59 5.69 9.93
N LYS A 178 -10.71 5.13 10.41
CA LYS A 178 -11.49 5.67 11.52
C LYS A 178 -11.80 4.57 12.52
N GLY A 179 -11.10 4.63 13.65
CA GLY A 179 -11.37 3.79 14.81
C GLY A 179 -12.56 4.29 15.61
N ARG A 180 -13.24 3.37 16.30
CA ARG A 180 -14.27 3.69 17.28
C ARG A 180 -13.74 3.36 18.66
N SER A 181 -13.70 4.34 19.55
CA SER A 181 -13.23 4.12 20.93
C SER A 181 -14.15 3.15 21.67
N ARG A 182 -13.55 2.22 22.43
CA ARG A 182 -14.29 1.31 23.32
C ARG A 182 -14.90 2.04 24.52
N VAL A 183 -14.27 3.14 24.92
CA VAL A 183 -14.76 4.03 25.98
C VAL A 183 -15.45 5.21 25.29
N ARG A 184 -16.72 5.46 25.62
CA ARG A 184 -17.37 6.74 25.30
C ARG A 184 -16.67 7.80 26.13
N THR A 185 -15.93 8.68 25.47
CA THR A 185 -15.65 9.99 26.05
C THR A 185 -16.95 10.76 25.94
N ASP A 186 -17.70 10.81 27.03
CA ASP A 186 -18.82 11.74 27.12
C ASP A 186 -18.22 13.14 26.96
N GLY A 187 -18.68 13.85 25.93
CA GLY A 187 -18.26 15.22 25.69
C GLY A 187 -18.84 16.11 26.77
N GLU A 188 -17.98 16.89 27.43
CA GLU A 188 -18.39 18.11 28.13
C GLU A 188 -18.84 19.19 27.14
#